data_AF-A0A919JKE5-F1
#
_entry.id   AF-A0A919JKE5-F1
#
_cell.length_a   1.000
_cell.length_b   1.000
_cell.length_c   1.000
_cell.angle_alpha   90.00
_cell.angle_beta   90.00
_cell.angle_gamma   90.00
#
_symmetry.space_group_name_H-M   'P 1'
#
loop_
_entity.id
_entity.type
_entity.pdbx_description
1 polymer ?
#
loop_
_entity_poly.entity_id
_entity_poly.type
_entity_poly.pdbx_seq_one_letter_code
_entity_poly.pdbx_strand_id
1 'polypeptide(L)'
;MRRTALVVAVLAGALLGPAGPASAHGGEAPDATAYRTEVTGVSPAEPGLRVRAVEAGARLELVNRTGRTVEVLGYQGEPYLEVRTDGTYENVNSPATYTNRTLDGDTPAPAGASPTAAPQWRRVSTDTTVRWHDQRTRWLGDGLPPPARADPSRSHQLRDWVVPLRQGVRTLEVRGTLTWEPPPPAGLWWAGALALGAGLTALGRRGPRSLGPVALVAGTITLGYAVTRLSLGVAGQAPAIVAAALAVVAGGLTLRGRPPFLLALAGAVLAVFGGLADAGVFGQAVVSFPGPSWVARLAVLVAIGAGLAMAVTGVLRLRAAPISSEHD
;
A
#
# COMPACT_ATOMS: atom_id res chain seq x y z
N MET A 1 25.68 -21.61 -20.65
CA MET A 1 24.91 -20.34 -20.80
C MET A 1 23.46 -20.55 -21.23
N ARG A 2 23.17 -21.43 -22.21
CA ARG A 2 21.79 -21.74 -22.65
C ARG A 2 20.85 -22.24 -21.54
N ARG A 3 21.30 -23.17 -20.68
CA ARG A 3 20.47 -23.74 -19.59
C ARG A 3 20.10 -22.72 -18.51
N THR A 4 21.01 -21.85 -18.11
CA THR A 4 20.75 -20.79 -17.12
C THR A 4 19.87 -19.68 -17.67
N ALA A 5 20.04 -19.31 -18.95
CA ALA A 5 19.14 -18.36 -19.61
C ALA A 5 17.71 -18.91 -19.74
N LEU A 6 17.56 -20.21 -20.01
CA LEU A 6 16.26 -20.89 -20.09
C LEU A 6 15.56 -20.95 -18.74
N VAL A 7 16.27 -21.28 -17.66
CA VAL A 7 15.71 -21.30 -16.30
C VAL A 7 15.26 -19.90 -15.86
N VAL A 8 16.04 -18.86 -16.19
CA VAL A 8 15.68 -17.48 -15.87
C VAL A 8 14.53 -16.98 -16.75
N ALA A 9 14.47 -17.35 -18.02
CA ALA A 9 13.35 -17.02 -18.90
C ALA A 9 12.06 -17.74 -18.49
N VAL A 10 12.15 -18.97 -18.00
CA VAL A 10 11.02 -19.73 -17.43
C VAL A 10 10.55 -19.11 -16.12
N LEU A 11 11.46 -18.69 -15.25
CA LEU A 11 11.12 -17.97 -14.01
C LEU A 11 10.50 -16.59 -14.29
N ALA A 12 11.04 -15.84 -15.25
CA ALA A 12 10.47 -14.56 -15.69
C ALA A 12 9.12 -14.74 -16.39
N GLY A 13 8.94 -15.80 -17.17
CA GLY A 13 7.66 -16.16 -17.79
C GLY A 13 6.62 -16.60 -16.76
N ALA A 14 7.03 -17.30 -15.69
CA ALA A 14 6.16 -17.65 -14.58
C ALA A 14 5.70 -16.44 -13.75
N LEU A 15 6.52 -15.36 -13.71
CA LEU A 15 6.16 -14.06 -13.12
C LEU A 15 5.29 -13.18 -14.04
N LEU A 16 5.24 -13.48 -15.34
CA LEU A 16 4.48 -12.76 -16.37
C LEU A 16 3.21 -13.51 -16.83
N GLY A 17 2.90 -14.66 -16.23
CA GLY A 17 1.59 -15.28 -16.37
C GLY A 17 0.50 -14.28 -15.95
N PRO A 18 -0.74 -14.39 -16.48
CA PRO A 18 -1.81 -13.51 -16.04
C PRO A 18 -1.95 -13.70 -14.53
N ALA A 19 -1.52 -12.70 -13.77
CA ALA A 19 -2.02 -12.49 -12.44
C ALA A 19 -3.51 -12.24 -12.63
N GLY A 20 -4.30 -13.31 -12.59
CA GLY A 20 -5.74 -13.18 -12.38
C GLY A 20 -5.92 -12.26 -11.17
N PRO A 21 -6.98 -11.43 -11.15
CA PRO A 21 -7.21 -10.55 -10.02
C PRO A 21 -7.10 -11.41 -8.76
N ALA A 22 -6.06 -11.15 -7.96
CA ALA A 22 -5.91 -11.78 -6.67
C ALA A 22 -7.00 -11.16 -5.80
N SER A 23 -8.22 -11.68 -5.96
CA SER A 23 -9.37 -11.35 -5.12
C SER A 23 -9.16 -12.06 -3.78
N ALA A 24 -8.13 -11.61 -3.06
CA ALA A 24 -8.04 -11.81 -1.63
C ALA A 24 -8.91 -10.71 -1.02
N HIS A 25 -10.02 -11.09 -0.40
CA HIS A 25 -10.99 -10.24 0.33
C HIS A 25 -10.38 -9.47 1.54
N GLY A 26 -9.08 -9.13 1.50
CA GLY A 26 -8.36 -8.36 2.51
C GLY A 26 -7.63 -7.12 1.97
N GLY A 27 -7.74 -6.82 0.67
CA GLY A 27 -7.00 -5.74 -0.02
C GLY A 27 -7.84 -4.54 -0.46
N GLU A 28 -9.02 -4.31 0.10
CA GLU A 28 -9.92 -3.23 -0.34
C GLU A 28 -9.47 -1.82 0.07
N ALA A 29 -8.43 -1.69 0.90
CA ALA A 29 -7.87 -0.39 1.22
C ALA A 29 -7.13 0.17 -0.01
N PRO A 30 -7.51 1.35 -0.55
CA PRO A 30 -6.78 1.95 -1.65
C PRO A 30 -5.35 2.25 -1.21
N ASP A 31 -4.37 1.87 -2.04
CA ASP A 31 -2.95 2.11 -1.78
C ASP A 31 -2.62 3.58 -1.51
N ALA A 32 -3.43 4.48 -2.08
CA ALA A 32 -3.39 5.89 -1.86
C ALA A 32 -4.77 6.55 -2.06
N THR A 33 -5.04 7.64 -1.34
CA THR A 33 -6.33 8.34 -1.31
C THR A 33 -6.15 9.86 -1.23
N ALA A 34 -7.18 10.61 -1.62
CA ALA A 34 -7.26 12.05 -1.41
C ALA A 34 -7.77 12.43 0.00
N TYR A 35 -8.19 11.45 0.81
CA TYR A 35 -8.82 11.69 2.10
C TYR A 35 -7.93 11.25 3.25
N ARG A 36 -7.55 12.18 4.11
CA ARG A 36 -6.86 11.92 5.37
C ARG A 36 -7.87 11.72 6.49
N THR A 37 -7.89 10.51 7.04
CA THR A 37 -8.61 10.18 8.27
C THR A 37 -7.63 10.16 9.43
N GLU A 38 -7.90 10.94 10.47
CA GLU A 38 -7.03 11.03 11.66
C GLU A 38 -7.84 10.81 12.93
N VAL A 39 -7.34 9.97 13.84
CA VAL A 39 -7.88 9.81 15.19
C VAL A 39 -7.21 10.86 16.07
N THR A 40 -8.00 11.76 16.65
CA THR A 40 -7.50 12.81 17.55
C THR A 40 -7.44 12.35 19.00
N GLY A 41 -8.22 11.33 19.38
CA GLY A 41 -8.09 10.69 20.68
C GLY A 41 -9.31 9.88 21.11
N VAL A 42 -9.26 9.36 22.34
CA VAL A 42 -10.39 8.72 23.03
C VAL A 42 -10.80 9.60 24.21
N SER A 43 -12.10 9.89 24.34
CA SER A 43 -12.65 10.77 25.36
C SER A 43 -13.79 10.11 26.15
N PRO A 44 -13.75 10.07 27.49
CA PRO A 44 -12.58 10.33 28.32
C PRO A 44 -11.40 9.41 27.98
N ALA A 45 -10.17 9.84 28.26
CA ALA A 45 -9.00 9.00 28.06
C ALA A 45 -9.08 7.74 28.94
N GLU A 46 -8.75 6.58 28.36
CA GLU A 46 -8.84 5.29 29.04
C GLU A 46 -7.48 4.56 28.95
N PRO A 47 -6.75 4.42 30.08
CA PRO A 47 -5.45 3.78 30.09
C PRO A 47 -5.48 2.35 29.53
N GLY A 48 -4.58 2.06 28.58
CA GLY A 48 -4.52 0.75 27.93
C GLY A 48 -5.46 0.60 26.72
N LEU A 49 -6.29 1.60 26.41
CA LEU A 49 -7.06 1.64 25.17
C LEU A 49 -6.37 2.56 24.16
N ARG A 50 -6.10 2.06 22.94
CA ARG A 50 -5.59 2.88 21.84
C ARG A 50 -6.40 2.64 20.58
N VAL A 51 -6.68 3.73 19.86
CA VAL A 51 -7.32 3.69 18.55
C VAL A 51 -6.51 4.53 17.59
N ARG A 52 -6.29 4.03 16.37
CA ARG A 52 -5.59 4.75 15.29
C ARG A 52 -6.22 4.43 13.93
N ALA A 53 -6.08 5.34 12.98
CA ALA A 53 -6.34 5.04 11.58
C ALA A 53 -5.17 4.21 11.01
N VAL A 54 -5.47 3.20 10.20
CA VAL A 54 -4.50 2.34 9.50
C VAL A 54 -4.87 2.25 8.02
N GLU A 55 -3.97 1.69 7.19
CA GLU A 55 -4.24 1.45 5.76
C GLU A 55 -4.71 2.74 5.04
N ALA A 56 -3.95 3.83 5.19
CA ALA A 56 -4.28 5.18 4.70
C ALA A 56 -5.67 5.71 5.12
N GLY A 57 -6.20 5.24 6.24
CA GLY A 57 -7.51 5.65 6.75
C GLY A 57 -8.67 4.75 6.32
N ALA A 58 -8.40 3.67 5.58
CA ALA A 58 -9.44 2.71 5.17
C ALA A 58 -10.02 1.93 6.37
N ARG A 59 -9.25 1.77 7.45
CA ARG A 59 -9.69 1.09 8.67
C ARG A 59 -9.30 1.85 9.93
N LEU A 60 -10.08 1.66 10.98
CA LEU A 60 -9.67 1.94 12.35
C LEU A 60 -9.09 0.67 12.95
N GLU A 61 -8.04 0.81 13.76
CA GLU A 61 -7.48 -0.25 14.60
C GLU A 61 -7.67 0.13 16.07
N LEU A 62 -8.33 -0.73 16.83
CA LEU A 62 -8.47 -0.62 18.28
C LEU A 62 -7.65 -1.71 18.95
N VAL A 63 -6.77 -1.32 19.87
CA VAL A 63 -6.01 -2.20 20.74
C VAL A 63 -6.50 -2.03 22.17
N ASN A 64 -7.02 -3.11 22.76
CA ASN A 64 -7.53 -3.11 24.13
C ASN A 64 -6.57 -3.85 25.08
N ARG A 65 -6.01 -3.12 26.03
CA ARG A 65 -5.19 -3.63 27.15
C ARG A 65 -5.73 -3.16 28.50
N THR A 66 -7.00 -2.76 28.56
CA THR A 66 -7.64 -2.23 29.78
C THR A 66 -7.98 -3.32 30.81
N GLY A 67 -7.91 -4.60 30.42
CA GLY A 67 -8.39 -5.73 31.23
C GLY A 67 -9.91 -5.86 31.29
N ARG A 68 -10.66 -5.01 30.57
CA ARG A 68 -12.13 -4.97 30.55
C ARG A 68 -12.64 -5.05 29.11
N THR A 69 -13.81 -5.61 28.91
CA THR A 69 -14.46 -5.65 27.59
C THR A 69 -14.76 -4.24 27.09
N VAL A 70 -14.32 -3.93 25.88
CA VAL A 70 -14.66 -2.68 25.18
C VAL A 70 -15.50 -3.04 23.96
N GLU A 71 -16.68 -2.44 23.88
CA GLU A 71 -17.59 -2.54 22.75
C GLU A 71 -17.39 -1.35 21.80
N VAL A 72 -17.39 -1.61 20.50
CA VAL A 72 -17.58 -0.59 19.46
C VAL A 72 -19.07 -0.57 19.12
N LEU A 73 -19.70 0.60 19.15
CA LEU A 73 -21.12 0.72 18.83
C LEU A 73 -21.33 1.00 17.33
N GLY A 74 -22.34 0.34 16.78
CA GLY A 74 -22.82 0.49 15.43
C GLY A 74 -23.56 1.81 15.20
N TYR A 75 -24.10 1.96 13.99
CA TYR A 75 -24.65 3.23 13.52
C TYR A 75 -25.93 3.67 14.22
N GLN A 76 -26.62 2.74 14.89
CA GLN A 76 -27.85 2.99 15.64
C GLN A 76 -27.63 2.81 17.15
N GLY A 77 -26.36 2.77 17.60
CA GLY A 77 -25.99 2.60 19.00
C GLY A 77 -26.00 1.14 19.48
N GLU A 78 -26.24 0.18 18.59
CA GLU A 78 -26.21 -1.24 18.89
C GLU A 78 -24.77 -1.75 19.12
N PRO A 79 -24.56 -2.80 19.94
CA PRO A 79 -23.25 -3.43 20.05
C PRO A 79 -22.84 -4.03 18.70
N TYR A 80 -21.69 -3.62 18.16
CA TYR A 80 -21.17 -4.10 16.89
C TYR A 80 -19.97 -5.03 17.07
N LEU A 81 -18.89 -4.53 17.70
CA LEU A 81 -17.69 -5.33 17.99
C LEU A 81 -17.47 -5.39 19.50
N GLU A 82 -16.91 -6.49 19.98
CA GLU A 82 -16.41 -6.62 21.34
C GLU A 82 -14.93 -7.00 21.31
N VAL A 83 -14.12 -6.25 22.04
CA VAL A 83 -12.71 -6.57 22.29
C VAL A 83 -12.58 -6.93 23.76
N ARG A 84 -12.49 -8.23 24.02
CA ARG A 84 -12.40 -8.84 25.34
C ARG A 84 -10.94 -9.16 25.67
N THR A 85 -10.69 -9.70 26.87
CA THR A 85 -9.37 -10.21 27.26
C THR A 85 -9.00 -11.51 26.57
N ASP A 86 -10.00 -12.27 26.09
CA ASP A 86 -9.83 -13.57 25.42
C ASP A 86 -9.98 -13.50 23.91
N GLY A 87 -10.19 -12.32 23.32
CA GLY A 87 -10.21 -12.13 21.88
C GLY A 87 -11.20 -11.07 21.41
N THR A 88 -11.44 -11.07 20.10
CA THR A 88 -12.36 -10.12 19.46
C THR A 88 -13.55 -10.83 18.85
N TYR A 89 -14.71 -10.21 18.96
CA TYR A 89 -16.00 -10.76 18.56
C TYR A 89 -16.76 -9.73 17.73
N GLU A 90 -17.54 -10.20 16.78
CA GLU A 90 -18.51 -9.40 16.03
C GLU A 90 -19.93 -9.86 16.37
N ASN A 91 -20.85 -8.91 16.47
CA ASN A 91 -22.26 -9.20 16.68
C ASN A 91 -22.91 -9.48 15.32
N VAL A 92 -23.26 -10.74 15.05
CA VAL A 92 -23.90 -11.11 13.78
C VAL A 92 -25.32 -10.56 13.64
N ASN A 93 -25.93 -10.09 14.73
CA ASN A 93 -27.22 -9.40 14.69
C ASN A 93 -27.09 -7.89 14.49
N SER A 94 -25.88 -7.30 14.53
CA SER A 94 -25.68 -5.88 14.25
C SER A 94 -25.67 -5.63 12.74
N PRO A 95 -26.46 -4.68 12.20
CA PRO A 95 -26.36 -4.27 10.81
C PRO A 95 -24.96 -3.78 10.42
N ALA A 96 -24.24 -3.15 11.36
CA ALA A 96 -22.88 -2.66 11.14
C ALA A 96 -21.89 -3.78 10.74
N THR A 97 -22.13 -5.04 11.18
CA THR A 97 -21.32 -6.21 10.75
C THR A 97 -21.37 -6.48 9.25
N TYR A 98 -22.43 -6.03 8.58
CA TYR A 98 -22.61 -6.17 7.15
C TYR A 98 -22.12 -4.92 6.44
N THR A 99 -22.57 -3.74 6.87
CA THR A 99 -22.14 -2.44 6.32
C THR A 99 -20.62 -2.19 6.42
N ASN A 100 -19.92 -2.84 7.35
CA ASN A 100 -18.48 -2.65 7.53
C ASN A 100 -17.63 -3.79 6.97
N ARG A 101 -18.26 -4.74 6.26
CA ARG A 101 -17.54 -5.87 5.65
C ARG A 101 -16.67 -5.42 4.50
N THR A 102 -17.21 -4.55 3.67
CA THR A 102 -16.51 -3.92 2.55
C THR A 102 -16.24 -2.47 2.87
N LEU A 103 -15.29 -1.87 2.14
CA LEU A 103 -15.06 -0.42 2.22
C LEU A 103 -16.38 0.32 1.97
N ASP A 104 -17.07 0.00 0.87
CA ASP A 104 -18.21 0.76 0.34
C ASP A 104 -19.52 0.51 1.09
N GLY A 105 -19.55 -0.50 1.97
CA GLY A 105 -20.70 -0.82 2.81
C GLY A 105 -21.92 -1.28 2.04
N ASP A 106 -21.69 -1.87 0.88
CA ASP A 106 -22.67 -2.40 -0.07
C ASP A 106 -23.18 -3.80 0.29
N THR A 107 -22.61 -4.43 1.32
CA THR A 107 -23.01 -5.77 1.74
C THR A 107 -24.38 -5.75 2.42
N PRO A 108 -25.41 -6.43 1.87
CA PRO A 108 -26.74 -6.45 2.46
C PRO A 108 -26.76 -7.15 3.83
N ALA A 109 -27.47 -6.55 4.78
CA ALA A 109 -27.75 -7.19 6.07
C ALA A 109 -28.93 -8.19 5.92
N PRO A 110 -28.85 -9.40 6.50
CA PRO A 110 -29.98 -10.32 6.61
C PRO A 110 -31.13 -9.70 7.39
N ALA A 111 -32.36 -10.13 7.11
CA ALA A 111 -33.56 -9.60 7.79
C ALA A 111 -33.54 -9.73 9.33
N GLY A 112 -32.81 -10.71 9.87
CA GLY A 112 -32.64 -10.90 11.31
C GLY A 112 -31.59 -9.99 11.97
N ALA A 113 -30.74 -9.33 11.18
CA ALA A 113 -29.77 -8.36 11.70
C ALA A 113 -30.49 -7.04 11.98
N SER A 114 -30.79 -6.80 13.25
CA SER A 114 -31.53 -5.64 13.75
C SER A 114 -30.76 -4.95 14.87
N PRO A 115 -30.73 -3.61 14.90
CA PRO A 115 -30.11 -2.87 16.01
C PRO A 115 -30.70 -3.18 17.39
N THR A 116 -31.96 -3.64 17.43
CA THR A 116 -32.67 -3.96 18.67
C THR A 116 -32.62 -5.43 19.04
N ALA A 117 -32.07 -6.29 18.16
CA ALA A 117 -31.90 -7.71 18.48
C ALA A 117 -30.82 -7.89 19.55
N ALA A 118 -31.02 -8.88 20.43
CA ALA A 118 -29.99 -9.26 21.39
C ALA A 118 -28.70 -9.65 20.65
N PRO A 119 -27.52 -9.24 21.14
CA PRO A 119 -26.27 -9.50 20.44
C PRO A 119 -25.97 -11.00 20.39
N GLN A 120 -25.59 -11.48 19.21
CA GLN A 120 -25.09 -12.83 19.00
C GLN A 120 -23.62 -12.74 18.60
N TRP A 121 -22.74 -13.06 19.54
CA TRP A 121 -21.31 -12.90 19.37
C TRP A 121 -20.69 -14.08 18.61
N ARG A 122 -20.02 -13.77 17.50
CA ARG A 122 -19.12 -14.68 16.79
C ARG A 122 -17.69 -14.24 17.00
N ARG A 123 -16.83 -15.13 17.47
CA ARG A 123 -15.40 -14.85 17.65
C ARG A 123 -14.73 -14.73 16.28
N VAL A 124 -13.94 -13.68 16.08
CA VAL A 124 -13.20 -13.42 14.83
C VAL A 124 -11.68 -13.51 15.00
N SER A 125 -11.16 -13.28 16.21
CA SER A 125 -9.74 -13.46 16.53
C SER A 125 -9.53 -13.81 18.02
N THR A 126 -8.38 -14.39 18.32
CA THR A 126 -7.86 -14.59 19.69
C THR A 126 -7.17 -13.34 20.24
N ASP A 127 -6.87 -12.36 19.40
CA ASP A 127 -6.13 -11.15 19.78
C ASP A 127 -7.02 -10.10 20.45
N THR A 128 -6.43 -9.24 21.28
CA THR A 128 -7.14 -8.06 21.85
C THR A 128 -7.07 -6.83 20.94
N THR A 129 -6.97 -7.07 19.62
CA THR A 129 -6.87 -6.04 18.58
C THR A 129 -7.88 -6.32 17.49
N VAL A 130 -8.67 -5.31 17.12
CA VAL A 130 -9.61 -5.40 16.01
C VAL A 130 -9.36 -4.29 15.01
N ARG A 131 -9.55 -4.60 13.72
CA ARG A 131 -9.57 -3.64 12.63
C ARG A 131 -10.91 -3.71 11.91
N TRP A 132 -11.50 -2.57 11.59
CA TRP A 132 -12.78 -2.51 10.87
C TRP A 132 -12.86 -1.29 9.96
N HIS A 133 -13.69 -1.39 8.93
CA HIS A 133 -14.12 -0.24 8.13
C HIS A 133 -15.20 0.53 8.87
N ASP A 134 -15.18 1.86 8.85
CA ASP A 134 -16.20 2.67 9.52
C ASP A 134 -16.69 3.81 8.62
N GLN A 135 -17.96 3.74 8.24
CA GLN A 135 -18.56 4.67 7.30
C GLN A 135 -18.58 6.12 7.83
N ARG A 136 -18.55 6.33 9.16
CA ARG A 136 -18.50 7.67 9.77
C ARG A 136 -17.20 8.40 9.47
N THR A 137 -16.14 7.65 9.20
CA THR A 137 -14.78 8.19 8.99
C THR A 137 -14.45 8.47 7.53
N ARG A 138 -15.40 8.22 6.62
CA ARG A 138 -15.19 8.30 5.17
C ARG A 138 -15.99 9.42 4.51
N TRP A 139 -15.55 9.82 3.32
CA TRP A 139 -16.38 10.56 2.37
C TRP A 139 -17.14 9.54 1.52
N LEU A 140 -18.47 9.61 1.55
CA LEU A 140 -19.37 8.69 0.83
C LEU A 140 -20.11 9.37 -0.33
N GLY A 141 -19.88 10.67 -0.54
CA GLY A 141 -20.52 11.42 -1.61
C GLY A 141 -19.85 11.14 -2.95
N ASP A 142 -20.62 11.29 -4.03
CA ASP A 142 -20.09 11.17 -5.38
C ASP A 142 -19.16 12.34 -5.72
N GLY A 143 -18.00 12.01 -6.33
CA GLY A 143 -17.03 12.99 -6.78
C GLY A 143 -16.35 13.80 -5.67
N LEU A 144 -15.84 14.98 -6.04
CA LEU A 144 -15.14 15.86 -5.10
C LEU A 144 -16.11 16.53 -4.11
N PRO A 145 -15.73 16.64 -2.82
CA PRO A 145 -16.45 17.44 -1.84
C PRO A 145 -16.65 18.87 -2.34
N PRO A 146 -17.80 19.52 -2.05
CA PRO A 146 -18.06 20.90 -2.46
C PRO A 146 -16.91 21.90 -2.20
N PRO A 147 -16.27 21.94 -1.01
CA PRO A 147 -15.15 22.88 -0.78
C PRO A 147 -13.93 22.56 -1.65
N ALA A 148 -13.60 21.28 -1.85
CA ALA A 148 -12.50 20.85 -2.71
C ALA A 148 -12.76 21.12 -4.19
N ARG A 149 -14.03 21.09 -4.62
CA ARG A 149 -14.43 21.48 -5.98
C ARG A 149 -14.26 22.99 -6.21
N ALA A 150 -14.53 23.80 -5.19
CA ALA A 150 -14.40 25.25 -5.26
C ALA A 150 -12.94 25.71 -5.25
N ASP A 151 -12.08 25.06 -4.46
CA ASP A 151 -10.64 25.33 -4.43
C ASP A 151 -9.84 24.02 -4.34
N PRO A 152 -9.48 23.39 -5.48
CA PRO A 152 -8.78 22.12 -5.50
C PRO A 152 -7.29 22.24 -5.16
N SER A 153 -6.78 23.46 -4.87
CA SER A 153 -5.37 23.70 -4.59
C SER A 153 -5.03 23.62 -3.10
N ARG A 154 -6.04 23.55 -2.22
CA ARG A 154 -5.89 23.61 -0.76
C ARG A 154 -6.54 22.44 -0.07
N SER A 155 -6.01 22.07 1.09
CA SER A 155 -6.62 21.06 1.96
C SER A 155 -7.90 21.59 2.58
N HIS A 156 -8.91 20.73 2.71
CA HIS A 156 -10.22 21.08 3.27
C HIS A 156 -10.64 20.06 4.34
N GLN A 157 -10.77 20.49 5.59
CA GLN A 157 -11.38 19.66 6.62
C GLN A 157 -12.88 19.54 6.33
N LEU A 158 -13.34 18.31 6.12
CA LEU A 158 -14.72 18.03 5.72
C LEU A 158 -15.64 17.87 6.92
N ARG A 159 -15.14 17.21 7.98
CA ARG A 159 -15.89 16.98 9.22
C ARG A 159 -14.99 16.54 10.36
N ASP A 160 -15.49 16.77 11.57
CA ASP A 160 -15.15 15.97 12.75
C ASP A 160 -16.09 14.75 12.81
N TRP A 161 -15.58 13.63 13.28
CA TRP A 161 -16.35 12.40 13.40
C TRP A 161 -16.15 11.76 14.76
N VAL A 162 -17.13 10.94 15.16
CA VAL A 162 -17.15 10.23 16.44
C VAL A 162 -17.54 8.77 16.21
N VAL A 163 -16.78 7.86 16.80
CA VAL A 163 -17.14 6.45 16.95
C VAL A 163 -17.37 6.15 18.44
N PRO A 164 -18.62 6.02 18.90
CA PRO A 164 -18.93 5.65 20.27
C PRO A 164 -18.43 4.24 20.61
N LEU A 165 -17.85 4.14 21.81
CA LEU A 165 -17.46 2.90 22.47
C LEU A 165 -18.21 2.77 23.80
N ARG A 166 -18.29 1.55 24.31
CA ARG A 166 -18.86 1.26 25.62
C ARG A 166 -17.98 0.28 26.41
N GLN A 167 -17.83 0.53 27.70
CA GLN A 167 -17.11 -0.34 28.62
C GLN A 167 -17.98 -0.55 29.87
N GLY A 168 -18.76 -1.62 29.88
CA GLY A 168 -19.85 -1.81 30.86
C GLY A 168 -20.88 -0.68 30.73
N VAL A 169 -21.05 0.11 31.79
CA VAL A 169 -21.98 1.27 31.80
C VAL A 169 -21.33 2.59 31.35
N ARG A 170 -20.00 2.63 31.19
CA ARG A 170 -19.28 3.85 30.78
C ARG A 170 -19.28 3.98 29.27
N THR A 171 -19.64 5.16 28.77
CA THR A 171 -19.48 5.55 27.37
C THR A 171 -18.14 6.25 27.16
N LEU A 172 -17.49 5.93 26.04
CA LEU A 172 -16.26 6.56 25.56
C LEU A 172 -16.48 6.93 24.10
N GLU A 173 -15.71 7.88 23.59
CA GLU A 173 -15.80 8.33 22.20
C GLU A 173 -14.41 8.28 21.57
N VAL A 174 -14.26 7.57 20.46
CA VAL A 174 -13.15 7.82 19.55
C VAL A 174 -13.51 9.05 18.74
N ARG A 175 -12.66 10.07 18.79
CA ARG A 175 -12.84 11.31 18.02
C ARG A 175 -11.78 11.41 16.94
N GLY A 176 -12.11 12.09 15.86
CA GLY A 176 -11.19 12.30 14.76
C GLY A 176 -11.68 13.29 13.73
N THR A 177 -10.87 13.48 12.70
CA THR A 177 -11.12 14.41 11.59
C THR A 177 -11.05 13.69 10.25
N LEU A 178 -11.80 14.19 9.29
CA LEU A 178 -11.69 13.80 7.88
C LEU A 178 -11.35 15.04 7.06
N THR A 179 -10.22 14.97 6.36
CA THR A 179 -9.70 16.08 5.56
C THR A 179 -9.49 15.62 4.12
N TRP A 180 -9.95 16.41 3.16
CA TRP A 180 -9.56 16.27 1.77
C TRP A 180 -8.22 16.98 1.53
N GLU A 181 -7.33 16.33 0.80
CA GLU A 181 -5.98 16.79 0.52
C GLU A 181 -5.78 16.93 -1.00
N PRO A 182 -5.18 18.05 -1.46
CA PRO A 182 -4.97 18.26 -2.89
C PRO A 182 -3.98 17.23 -3.45
N PRO A 183 -4.24 16.71 -4.66
CA PRO A 183 -3.34 15.76 -5.28
C PRO A 183 -1.99 16.43 -5.59
N PRO A 184 -0.87 15.71 -5.43
CA PRO A 184 0.43 16.22 -5.85
C PRO A 184 0.47 16.42 -7.38
N PRO A 185 1.41 17.23 -7.90
CA PRO A 185 1.57 17.42 -9.34
C PRO A 185 2.18 16.17 -9.99
N ALA A 186 1.33 15.19 -10.31
CA ALA A 186 1.73 13.87 -10.83
C ALA A 186 2.65 13.96 -12.05
N GLY A 187 2.42 14.92 -12.94
CA GLY A 187 3.24 15.16 -14.12
C GLY A 187 4.71 15.45 -13.80
N LEU A 188 5.00 16.15 -12.70
CA LEU A 188 6.38 16.45 -12.29
C LEU A 188 7.11 15.19 -11.80
N TRP A 189 6.40 14.29 -11.12
CA TRP A 189 6.97 13.00 -10.68
C TRP A 189 7.28 12.10 -11.87
N TRP A 190 6.37 12.02 -12.85
CA TRP A 190 6.62 11.30 -14.10
C TRP A 190 7.78 11.90 -14.91
N ALA A 191 7.80 13.23 -15.07
CA ALA A 191 8.88 13.94 -15.73
C ALA A 191 10.23 13.67 -15.04
N GLY A 192 10.25 13.68 -13.69
CA GLY A 192 11.43 13.34 -12.91
C GLY A 192 11.90 11.90 -13.11
N ALA A 193 10.99 10.93 -13.17
CA ALA A 193 11.33 9.52 -13.44
C ALA A 193 11.95 9.35 -14.84
N LEU A 194 11.36 9.99 -15.84
CA LEU A 194 11.86 9.96 -17.23
C LEU A 194 13.21 10.68 -17.37
N ALA A 195 13.37 11.84 -16.73
CA ALA A 195 14.62 12.59 -16.73
C ALA A 195 15.75 11.79 -16.05
N LEU A 196 15.47 11.16 -14.90
CA LEU A 196 16.40 10.25 -14.23
C LEU A 196 16.79 9.09 -15.16
N GLY A 197 15.81 8.44 -15.78
CA GLY A 197 16.06 7.34 -16.72
C GLY A 197 16.90 7.75 -17.92
N ALA A 198 16.64 8.91 -18.52
CA ALA A 198 17.41 9.44 -19.64
C ALA A 198 18.86 9.76 -19.22
N GLY A 199 19.06 10.44 -18.09
CA GLY A 199 20.37 10.79 -17.56
C GLY A 199 21.22 9.55 -17.23
N LEU A 200 20.62 8.56 -16.56
CA LEU A 200 21.29 7.30 -16.23
C LEU A 200 21.58 6.46 -17.49
N THR A 201 20.71 6.48 -18.50
CA THR A 201 20.98 5.83 -19.80
C THR A 201 22.17 6.48 -20.50
N ALA A 202 22.24 7.81 -20.52
CA ALA A 202 23.38 8.53 -21.07
C ALA A 202 24.69 8.20 -20.34
N LEU A 203 24.63 8.08 -19.01
CA LEU A 203 25.75 7.62 -18.18
C LEU A 203 26.18 6.18 -18.51
N GLY A 204 25.22 5.27 -18.68
CA GLY A 204 25.48 3.86 -19.02
C GLY A 204 26.07 3.67 -20.42
N ARG A 205 25.79 4.59 -21.36
CA ARG A 205 26.42 4.62 -22.68
C ARG A 205 27.94 4.88 -22.59
N ARG A 206 28.39 5.73 -21.66
CA ARG A 206 29.82 6.05 -21.46
C ARG A 206 30.62 4.88 -20.88
N GLY A 207 29.98 4.04 -20.06
CA GLY A 207 30.59 2.82 -19.54
C GLY A 207 29.59 2.01 -18.74
N PRO A 208 29.29 0.75 -19.09
CA PRO A 208 28.17 0.01 -18.50
C PRO A 208 28.39 -0.32 -17.02
N ARG A 209 29.66 -0.34 -16.56
CA ARG A 209 30.00 -0.51 -15.15
C ARG A 209 29.44 0.62 -14.26
N SER A 210 29.16 1.80 -14.82
CA SER A 210 28.56 2.93 -14.10
C SER A 210 27.13 2.64 -13.60
N LEU A 211 26.43 1.67 -14.21
CA LEU A 211 25.10 1.26 -13.78
C LEU A 211 25.12 0.23 -12.65
N GLY A 212 26.28 -0.33 -12.31
CA GLY A 212 26.42 -1.24 -11.17
C GLY A 212 26.00 -0.59 -9.84
N PRO A 213 26.58 0.56 -9.45
CA PRO A 213 26.17 1.30 -8.27
C PRO A 213 24.71 1.76 -8.32
N VAL A 214 24.24 2.18 -9.51
CA VAL A 214 22.84 2.60 -9.72
C VAL A 214 21.86 1.46 -9.40
N ALA A 215 22.13 0.27 -9.93
CA ALA A 215 21.31 -0.92 -9.69
C ALA A 215 21.31 -1.34 -8.21
N LEU A 216 22.46 -1.24 -7.53
CA LEU A 216 22.56 -1.47 -6.09
C LEU A 216 21.68 -0.49 -5.31
N VAL A 217 21.86 0.82 -5.54
CA VAL A 217 21.13 1.87 -4.81
C VAL A 217 19.64 1.79 -5.08
N ALA A 218 19.22 1.69 -6.35
CA ALA A 218 17.82 1.58 -6.73
C ALA A 218 17.18 0.32 -6.14
N GLY A 219 17.87 -0.83 -6.26
CA GLY A 219 17.41 -2.08 -5.66
C GLY A 219 17.26 -1.98 -4.14
N THR A 220 18.22 -1.39 -3.42
CA THR A 220 18.13 -1.22 -1.96
C THR A 220 16.98 -0.29 -1.56
N ILE A 221 16.79 0.83 -2.26
CA ILE A 221 15.69 1.76 -2.01
C ILE A 221 14.34 1.07 -2.21
N THR A 222 14.15 0.39 -3.34
CA THR A 222 12.92 -0.35 -3.64
C THR A 222 12.68 -1.47 -2.63
N LEU A 223 13.73 -2.18 -2.20
CA LEU A 223 13.61 -3.22 -1.17
C LEU A 223 13.12 -2.63 0.15
N GLY A 224 13.75 -1.53 0.60
CA GLY A 224 13.35 -0.85 1.83
C GLY A 224 11.91 -0.35 1.77
N TYR A 225 11.50 0.23 0.65
CA TYR A 225 10.12 0.66 0.41
C TYR A 225 9.13 -0.51 0.46
N ALA A 226 9.37 -1.57 -0.31
CA ALA A 226 8.47 -2.72 -0.38
C ALA A 226 8.36 -3.48 0.95
N VAL A 227 9.48 -3.66 1.67
CA VAL A 227 9.49 -4.26 3.01
C VAL A 227 8.75 -3.38 4.02
N THR A 228 8.91 -2.06 3.93
CA THR A 228 8.15 -1.13 4.79
C THR A 228 6.66 -1.26 4.54
N ARG A 229 6.20 -1.26 3.27
CA ARG A 229 4.78 -1.44 2.95
C ARG A 229 4.25 -2.81 3.39
N LEU A 230 5.02 -3.87 3.20
CA LEU A 230 4.67 -5.21 3.68
C LEU A 230 4.49 -5.24 5.21
N SER A 231 5.37 -4.57 5.97
CA SER A 231 5.26 -4.49 7.43
C SER A 231 4.01 -3.73 7.91
N LEU A 232 3.44 -2.87 7.06
CA LEU A 232 2.18 -2.18 7.30
C LEU A 232 0.96 -3.01 6.91
N GLY A 233 1.14 -4.22 6.40
CA GLY A 233 0.05 -5.09 5.95
C GLY A 233 -0.41 -4.84 4.52
N VAL A 234 0.33 -4.05 3.73
CA VAL A 234 0.04 -3.86 2.31
C VAL A 234 0.36 -5.16 1.57
N ALA A 235 -0.65 -5.75 0.94
CA ALA A 235 -0.50 -6.96 0.16
C ALA A 235 0.27 -6.72 -1.17
N GLY A 236 0.64 -7.80 -1.86
CA GLY A 236 1.20 -7.70 -3.22
C GLY A 236 2.65 -7.19 -3.33
N GLN A 237 3.38 -7.05 -2.22
CA GLN A 237 4.75 -6.53 -2.24
C GLN A 237 5.82 -7.55 -2.66
N ALA A 238 5.48 -8.83 -2.77
CA ALA A 238 6.44 -9.90 -3.08
C ALA A 238 7.16 -9.72 -4.44
N PRO A 239 6.48 -9.36 -5.56
CA PRO A 239 7.15 -9.09 -6.82
C PRO A 239 8.14 -7.92 -6.73
N ALA A 240 7.80 -6.85 -6.00
CA ALA A 240 8.68 -5.69 -5.79
C ALA A 240 9.96 -6.08 -5.02
N ILE A 241 9.82 -6.91 -3.98
CA ILE A 241 10.95 -7.44 -3.19
C ILE A 241 11.88 -8.28 -4.07
N VAL A 242 11.33 -9.16 -4.91
CA VAL A 242 12.12 -9.98 -5.84
C VAL A 242 12.82 -9.10 -6.89
N ALA A 243 12.12 -8.13 -7.46
CA ALA A 243 12.67 -7.17 -8.42
C ALA A 243 13.85 -6.39 -7.83
N ALA A 244 13.69 -5.92 -6.59
CA ALA A 244 14.69 -5.20 -5.84
C ALA A 244 15.94 -6.06 -5.57
N ALA A 245 15.75 -7.32 -5.12
CA ALA A 245 16.86 -8.25 -4.92
C ALA A 245 17.61 -8.57 -6.22
N LEU A 246 16.87 -8.78 -7.32
CA LEU A 246 17.46 -8.98 -8.65
C LEU A 246 18.28 -7.77 -9.11
N ALA A 247 17.82 -6.54 -8.84
CA ALA A 247 18.56 -5.31 -9.15
C ALA A 247 19.87 -5.22 -8.34
N VAL A 248 19.84 -5.54 -7.05
CA VAL A 248 21.05 -5.59 -6.20
C VAL A 248 22.06 -6.62 -6.74
N VAL A 249 21.60 -7.83 -7.06
CA VAL A 249 22.45 -8.89 -7.62
C VAL A 249 23.02 -8.47 -8.99
N ALA A 250 22.19 -7.92 -9.87
CA ALA A 250 22.61 -7.43 -11.18
C ALA A 250 23.68 -6.33 -11.03
N GLY A 251 23.50 -5.39 -10.10
CA GLY A 251 24.47 -4.34 -9.82
C GLY A 251 25.84 -4.88 -9.41
N GLY A 252 25.88 -5.85 -8.48
CA GLY A 252 27.11 -6.51 -8.06
C GLY A 252 27.80 -7.30 -9.18
N LEU A 253 27.03 -7.91 -10.09
CA LEU A 253 27.57 -8.61 -11.26
C LEU A 253 28.10 -7.64 -12.32
N THR A 254 27.41 -6.52 -12.55
CA THR A 254 27.86 -5.46 -13.47
C THR A 254 29.17 -4.82 -13.02
N LEU A 255 29.35 -4.59 -11.70
CA LEU A 255 30.62 -4.14 -11.14
C LEU A 255 31.77 -5.12 -11.41
N ARG A 256 31.47 -6.43 -11.39
CA ARG A 256 32.43 -7.50 -11.72
C ARG A 256 32.61 -7.75 -13.22
N GLY A 257 32.02 -6.92 -14.09
CA GLY A 257 32.16 -7.03 -15.54
C GLY A 257 31.42 -8.21 -16.20
N ARG A 258 30.39 -8.75 -15.55
CA ARG A 258 29.54 -9.85 -16.06
C ARG A 258 28.57 -9.36 -17.16
N PRO A 259 28.01 -10.26 -18.00
CA PRO A 259 27.19 -9.89 -19.15
C PRO A 259 25.94 -9.08 -18.80
N PRO A 260 25.47 -8.18 -19.69
CA PRO A 260 24.44 -7.18 -19.41
C PRO A 260 23.00 -7.73 -19.33
N PHE A 261 22.79 -9.02 -19.61
CA PHE A 261 21.44 -9.62 -19.65
C PHE A 261 20.70 -9.47 -18.32
N LEU A 262 21.34 -9.79 -17.20
CA LEU A 262 20.71 -9.67 -15.87
C LEU A 262 20.43 -8.22 -15.50
N LEU A 263 21.26 -7.27 -15.96
CA LEU A 263 21.01 -5.84 -15.77
C LEU A 263 19.75 -5.41 -16.55
N ALA A 264 19.61 -5.88 -17.80
CA ALA A 264 18.43 -5.59 -18.62
C ALA A 264 17.15 -6.13 -17.97
N LEU A 265 17.17 -7.40 -17.58
CA LEU A 265 16.04 -8.08 -16.96
C LEU A 265 15.68 -7.47 -15.62
N ALA A 266 16.66 -7.29 -14.73
CA ALA A 266 16.44 -6.68 -13.42
C ALA A 266 15.91 -5.25 -13.56
N GLY A 267 16.40 -4.48 -14.54
CA GLY A 267 15.88 -3.14 -14.85
C GLY A 267 14.42 -3.14 -15.23
N ALA A 268 14.03 -4.02 -16.17
CA ALA A 268 12.65 -4.12 -16.63
C ALA A 268 11.70 -4.52 -15.49
N VAL A 269 12.06 -5.55 -14.71
CA VAL A 269 11.25 -6.06 -13.60
C VAL A 269 11.18 -5.02 -12.47
N LEU A 270 12.27 -4.28 -12.18
CA LEU A 270 12.27 -3.20 -11.19
C LEU A 270 11.36 -2.04 -11.60
N ALA A 271 11.42 -1.61 -12.86
CA ALA A 271 10.55 -0.53 -13.36
C ALA A 271 9.06 -0.91 -13.29
N VAL A 272 8.73 -2.17 -13.58
CA VAL A 272 7.35 -2.68 -13.54
C VAL A 272 6.87 -2.89 -12.11
N PHE A 273 7.51 -3.80 -11.37
CA PHE A 273 7.00 -4.27 -10.09
C PHE A 273 7.43 -3.41 -8.90
N GLY A 274 8.60 -2.75 -8.99
CA GLY A 274 9.05 -1.80 -7.95
C GLY A 274 8.58 -0.37 -8.17
N GLY A 275 8.02 -0.07 -9.36
CA GLY A 275 7.71 1.27 -9.82
C GLY A 275 6.28 1.42 -10.31
N LEU A 276 5.99 0.96 -11.53
CA LEU A 276 4.69 1.11 -12.20
C LEU A 276 3.52 0.53 -11.39
N ALA A 277 3.73 -0.60 -10.72
CA ALA A 277 2.72 -1.22 -9.85
C ALA A 277 2.26 -0.30 -8.70
N ASP A 278 3.13 0.60 -8.24
CA ASP A 278 2.85 1.58 -7.18
C ASP A 278 2.68 3.01 -7.72
N ALA A 279 2.60 3.23 -9.04
CA ALA A 279 2.60 4.58 -9.63
C ALA A 279 1.41 5.46 -9.20
N GLY A 280 0.36 4.88 -8.61
CA GLY A 280 -0.75 5.60 -7.98
C GLY A 280 -0.30 6.61 -6.92
N VAL A 281 0.87 6.40 -6.28
CA VAL A 281 1.43 7.35 -5.29
C VAL A 281 1.73 8.73 -5.88
N PHE A 282 1.91 8.83 -7.21
CA PHE A 282 2.12 10.12 -7.88
C PHE A 282 0.84 10.93 -8.05
N GLY A 283 -0.35 10.32 -7.99
CA GLY A 283 -1.62 11.00 -8.21
C GLY A 283 -2.41 11.28 -6.93
N GLN A 284 -2.06 10.64 -5.82
CA GLN A 284 -2.84 10.66 -4.59
C GLN A 284 -2.07 11.34 -3.46
N ALA A 285 -2.79 12.04 -2.58
CA ALA A 285 -2.19 12.87 -1.54
C ALA A 285 -1.69 12.05 -0.34
N VAL A 286 -2.52 11.13 0.14
CA VAL A 286 -2.26 10.23 1.27
C VAL A 286 -1.80 8.88 0.74
N VAL A 287 -0.67 8.39 1.26
CA VAL A 287 -0.05 7.12 0.85
C VAL A 287 0.13 6.27 2.11
N SER A 288 -0.09 4.96 2.01
CA SER A 288 0.19 4.00 3.09
C SER A 288 1.69 3.81 3.31
N PHE A 289 2.34 4.80 3.94
CA PHE A 289 3.76 4.84 4.29
C PHE A 289 3.95 5.60 5.62
N PRO A 290 4.84 5.15 6.54
CA PRO A 290 4.92 5.67 7.91
C PRO A 290 5.67 7.01 8.04
N GLY A 291 6.06 7.62 6.92
CA GLY A 291 6.79 8.88 6.87
C GLY A 291 6.18 9.86 5.86
N PRO A 292 6.92 10.93 5.52
CA PRO A 292 6.44 11.90 4.54
C PRO A 292 6.15 11.22 3.19
N SER A 293 5.00 11.53 2.59
CA SER A 293 4.56 10.88 1.36
C SER A 293 5.49 11.11 0.16
N TRP A 294 6.31 12.17 0.19
CA TRP A 294 7.34 12.40 -0.83
C TRP A 294 8.45 11.34 -0.85
N VAL A 295 8.72 10.66 0.28
CA VAL A 295 9.70 9.57 0.35
C VAL A 295 9.23 8.36 -0.46
N ALA A 296 7.96 7.99 -0.31
CA ALA A 296 7.35 6.92 -1.11
C ALA A 296 7.40 7.25 -2.61
N ARG A 297 7.10 8.51 -2.98
CA ARG A 297 7.16 8.96 -4.37
C ARG A 297 8.59 8.91 -4.93
N LEU A 298 9.60 9.32 -4.16
CA LEU A 298 10.99 9.19 -4.61
C LEU A 298 11.39 7.74 -4.81
N ALA A 299 10.99 6.81 -3.94
CA ALA A 299 11.30 5.40 -4.10
C ALA A 299 10.72 4.83 -5.41
N VAL A 300 9.45 5.14 -5.71
CA VAL A 300 8.77 4.74 -6.95
C VAL A 300 9.42 5.41 -8.17
N LEU A 301 9.73 6.71 -8.10
CA LEU A 301 10.43 7.45 -9.15
C LEU A 301 11.79 6.81 -9.48
N VAL A 302 12.57 6.47 -8.46
CA VAL A 302 13.87 5.82 -8.60
C VAL A 302 13.72 4.44 -9.24
N ALA A 303 12.76 3.63 -8.79
CA ALA A 303 12.50 2.31 -9.35
C ALA A 303 12.17 2.38 -10.85
N ILE A 304 11.29 3.31 -11.25
CA ILE A 304 10.93 3.54 -12.66
C ILE A 304 12.14 4.05 -13.46
N GLY A 305 12.75 5.15 -13.03
CA GLY A 305 13.82 5.81 -13.78
C GLY A 305 15.07 4.94 -13.91
N ALA A 306 15.58 4.40 -12.79
CA ALA A 306 16.75 3.55 -12.80
C ALA A 306 16.48 2.20 -13.49
N GLY A 307 15.29 1.62 -13.28
CA GLY A 307 14.89 0.38 -13.92
C GLY A 307 14.83 0.51 -15.45
N LEU A 308 14.22 1.58 -15.97
CA LEU A 308 14.21 1.89 -17.41
C LEU A 308 15.63 2.08 -17.96
N ALA A 309 16.50 2.81 -17.25
CA ALA A 309 17.87 3.03 -17.69
C ALA A 309 18.68 1.72 -17.78
N MET A 310 18.53 0.85 -16.79
CA MET A 310 19.13 -0.49 -16.75
C MET A 310 18.63 -1.37 -17.89
N ALA A 311 17.31 -1.39 -18.13
CA ALA A 311 16.67 -2.12 -19.21
C ALA A 311 17.20 -1.68 -20.59
N VAL A 312 17.11 -0.38 -20.87
CA VAL A 312 17.52 0.20 -22.16
C VAL A 312 19.02 0.00 -22.40
N THR A 313 19.86 0.31 -21.43
CA THR A 313 21.32 0.16 -21.58
C THR A 313 21.71 -1.30 -21.75
N GLY A 314 21.09 -2.21 -21.01
CA GLY A 314 21.32 -3.65 -21.14
C GLY A 314 20.96 -4.18 -22.53
N VAL A 315 19.79 -3.78 -23.07
CA VAL A 315 19.35 -4.15 -24.43
C VAL A 315 20.27 -3.58 -25.51
N LEU A 316 20.65 -2.30 -25.42
CA LEU A 316 21.57 -1.68 -26.38
C LEU A 316 22.92 -2.42 -26.44
N ARG A 317 23.38 -2.95 -25.30
CA ARG A 317 24.62 -3.73 -25.22
C ARG A 317 24.47 -5.14 -25.77
N LEU A 318 23.34 -5.81 -25.52
CA LEU A 318 23.06 -7.12 -26.10
C LEU A 318 23.05 -7.05 -27.64
N ARG A 319 22.55 -5.95 -28.22
CA ARG A 319 22.59 -5.72 -29.68
C ARG A 319 23.98 -5.43 -30.23
N ALA A 320 24.88 -4.88 -29.41
CA ALA A 320 26.24 -4.52 -29.83
C ALA A 320 27.25 -5.67 -29.67
N ALA A 321 26.86 -6.80 -29.09
CA ALA A 321 27.73 -7.97 -28.95
C ALA A 321 27.86 -8.69 -30.30
N PRO A 322 29.07 -8.90 -30.84
CA PRO A 322 29.25 -9.64 -32.08
C PRO A 322 28.77 -11.08 -31.91
N ILE A 323 28.01 -11.57 -32.87
CA ILE A 323 27.68 -13.00 -32.98
C ILE A 323 29.01 -13.69 -33.29
N SER A 324 29.59 -14.37 -32.31
CA SER A 324 30.71 -15.26 -32.56
C SER A 324 30.21 -16.39 -33.46
N SER A 325 30.45 -16.26 -34.77
CA SER A 325 30.42 -17.38 -35.70
C SER A 325 31.59 -18.29 -35.34
N GLU A 326 31.34 -19.26 -34.46
CA GLU A 326 32.15 -20.48 -34.45
C GLU A 326 31.82 -21.25 -35.74
N HIS A 327 32.64 -21.02 -36.76
CA HIS A 327 33.01 -22.03 -37.75
C HIS A 327 34.54 -22.05 -37.72
N ASP A 328 35.09 -23.06 -37.06
CA ASP A 328 36.01 -24.04 -37.66
C ASP A 328 36.25 -25.19 -36.66
#